data_AF-A0AAU4R866-F1
#
_entry.id   AF-A0AAU4R866-F1
#
_cell.length_a   1.000
_cell.length_b   1.000
_cell.length_c   1.000
_cell.angle_alpha   90.00
_cell.angle_beta   90.00
_cell.angle_gamma   90.00
#
_symmetry.space_group_name_H-M   'P 1'
#
loop_
_entity.id
_entity.type
_entity.pdbx_description
1 polymer ?
#
loop_
_entity_poly.entity_id
_entity_poly.type
_entity_poly.pdbx_seq_one_letter_code
_entity_poly.pdbx_strand_id
1 'polypeptide(L)'
;MKLATIRVNGTTRAVRVDEDKAVDLGESDLVAFLRHTDWAARAADADGDTYEGALDYAPVVVAPEKVVCVGLNYRTHILEMGRELPSHPTLFSKFARALVGAYDDVTLPASSTQMDWEAELGVVIGAEVRHADTEQARAAIAGYTVLNDVTARDWLYRTDPALMRRS
;
A
#
# COMPACT_ATOMS: atom_id res chain seq x y z
N MET A 1 -14.19 9.99 -1.39
CA MET A 1 -14.44 8.91 -0.41
C MET A 1 -13.10 8.33 0.00
N LYS A 2 -12.90 8.01 1.29
CA LYS A 2 -11.70 7.33 1.79
C LYS A 2 -12.12 6.00 2.40
N LEU A 3 -11.37 4.96 2.14
CA LEU A 3 -11.60 3.61 2.67
C LEU A 3 -10.34 3.15 3.40
N ALA A 4 -10.50 2.36 4.44
CA ALA A 4 -9.40 1.81 5.21
C ALA A 4 -9.74 0.40 5.72
N THR A 5 -8.70 -0.31 6.18
CA THR A 5 -8.86 -1.45 7.07
C THR A 5 -8.36 -1.04 8.44
N ILE A 6 -9.18 -1.21 9.48
CA ILE A 6 -8.82 -0.91 10.88
C ILE A 6 -8.84 -2.18 11.72
N ARG A 7 -8.11 -2.15 12.84
CA ARG A 7 -8.14 -3.17 13.90
C ARG A 7 -9.20 -2.82 14.93
N VAL A 8 -10.06 -3.78 15.25
CA VAL A 8 -11.12 -3.67 16.26
C VAL A 8 -11.17 -4.96 17.05
N ASN A 9 -10.91 -4.89 18.36
CA ASN A 9 -11.00 -6.01 19.30
C ASN A 9 -10.25 -7.28 18.84
N GLY A 10 -9.05 -7.13 18.27
CA GLY A 10 -8.22 -8.24 17.79
C GLY A 10 -8.62 -8.81 16.43
N THR A 11 -9.60 -8.22 15.75
CA THR A 11 -9.97 -8.53 14.36
C THR A 11 -9.81 -7.29 13.48
N THR A 12 -10.02 -7.41 12.17
CA THR A 12 -10.02 -6.28 11.25
C THR A 12 -11.42 -5.96 10.72
N ARG A 13 -11.63 -4.72 10.29
CA ARG A 13 -12.84 -4.25 9.59
C ARG A 13 -12.50 -3.34 8.43
N ALA A 14 -13.22 -3.49 7.34
CA ALA A 14 -13.28 -2.51 6.27
C ALA A 14 -14.14 -1.33 6.71
N VAL A 15 -13.65 -0.11 6.54
CA VAL A 15 -14.38 1.09 6.95
C VAL A 15 -14.33 2.18 5.88
N ARG A 16 -15.41 2.97 5.79
CA ARG A 16 -15.36 4.30 5.16
C ARG A 16 -14.88 5.30 6.20
N VAL A 17 -13.87 6.09 5.85
CA VAL A 17 -13.34 7.14 6.72
C VAL A 17 -13.96 8.48 6.31
N ASP A 18 -14.77 9.03 7.21
CA ASP A 18 -15.35 10.36 7.13
C ASP A 18 -14.47 11.36 7.91
N GLU A 19 -14.89 12.62 8.10
CA GLU A 19 -14.04 13.64 8.74
C GLU A 19 -13.79 13.39 10.24
N ASP A 20 -14.79 12.86 10.95
CA ASP A 20 -14.83 12.71 12.40
C ASP A 20 -14.92 11.25 12.88
N LYS A 21 -15.23 10.33 11.98
CA LYS A 21 -15.49 8.92 12.29
C LYS A 21 -15.14 7.99 11.13
N ALA A 22 -15.15 6.70 11.43
CA ALA A 22 -15.18 5.65 10.44
C ALA A 22 -16.47 4.83 10.56
N VAL A 23 -17.03 4.42 9.43
CA VAL A 23 -18.26 3.61 9.35
C VAL A 23 -17.90 2.21 8.86
N ASP A 24 -18.28 1.17 9.61
CA ASP A 24 -18.10 -0.23 9.24
C ASP A 24 -18.86 -0.54 7.94
N LEU A 25 -18.16 -1.20 7.03
CA LEU A 25 -18.68 -1.63 5.73
C LEU A 25 -19.20 -3.07 5.73
N GLY A 26 -19.16 -3.75 6.89
CA GLY A 26 -19.67 -5.10 7.09
C GLY A 26 -18.72 -6.21 6.65
N GLU A 27 -17.48 -5.89 6.29
CA GLU A 27 -16.48 -6.83 5.78
C GLU A 27 -15.21 -6.82 6.65
N SER A 28 -14.47 -7.92 6.66
CA SER A 28 -13.28 -8.07 7.50
C SER A 28 -12.13 -7.17 7.09
N ASP A 29 -12.03 -6.82 5.81
CA ASP A 29 -10.97 -5.97 5.27
C ASP A 29 -11.37 -5.40 3.91
N LEU A 30 -10.59 -4.42 3.45
CA LEU A 30 -10.88 -3.73 2.21
C LEU A 30 -10.83 -4.64 0.97
N VAL A 31 -10.07 -5.74 0.98
CA VAL A 31 -10.04 -6.68 -0.15
C VAL A 31 -11.35 -7.43 -0.26
N ALA A 32 -11.88 -7.92 0.86
CA ALA A 32 -13.19 -8.56 0.90
C ALA A 32 -14.28 -7.59 0.39
N PHE A 33 -14.22 -6.34 0.83
CA PHE A 33 -15.17 -5.30 0.41
C PHE A 33 -15.10 -4.95 -1.08
N LEU A 34 -13.89 -4.79 -1.64
CA LEU A 34 -13.71 -4.41 -3.04
C LEU A 34 -14.10 -5.49 -4.06
N ARG A 35 -14.38 -6.72 -3.60
CA ARG A 35 -14.90 -7.81 -4.47
C ARG A 35 -16.35 -7.57 -4.91
N HIS A 36 -17.09 -6.72 -4.22
CA HIS A 36 -18.44 -6.33 -4.63
C HIS A 36 -18.38 -5.42 -5.84
N THR A 37 -19.05 -5.75 -6.94
CA THR A 37 -19.04 -4.94 -8.17
C THR A 37 -19.63 -3.54 -7.99
N ASP A 38 -20.48 -3.38 -6.98
CA ASP A 38 -21.15 -2.15 -6.55
C ASP A 38 -20.52 -1.54 -5.29
N TRP A 39 -19.27 -1.89 -4.95
CA TRP A 39 -18.59 -1.46 -3.72
C TRP A 39 -18.65 0.06 -3.47
N ALA A 40 -18.58 0.87 -4.54
CA ALA A 40 -18.59 2.33 -4.42
C ALA A 40 -19.95 2.85 -3.92
N ALA A 41 -21.06 2.30 -4.43
CA ALA A 41 -22.40 2.63 -3.97
C ALA A 41 -22.62 2.11 -2.55
N ARG A 42 -22.22 0.86 -2.27
CA ARG A 42 -22.28 0.27 -0.92
C ARG A 42 -21.54 1.10 0.11
N ALA A 43 -20.36 1.60 -0.22
CA ALA A 43 -19.59 2.44 0.69
C ALA A 43 -20.26 3.80 0.90
N ALA A 44 -20.88 4.38 -0.14
CA ALA A 44 -21.62 5.65 0.00
C ALA A 44 -22.83 5.51 0.92
N ASP A 45 -23.56 4.41 0.79
CA ASP A 45 -24.82 4.16 1.51
C ASP A 45 -24.62 3.45 2.87
N ALA A 46 -23.37 3.08 3.21
CA ALA A 46 -23.06 2.37 4.45
C ALA A 46 -23.50 3.13 5.71
N ASP A 47 -24.17 2.40 6.60
CA ASP A 47 -24.76 2.86 7.86
C ASP A 47 -24.41 1.93 9.05
N GLY A 48 -23.33 1.17 8.94
CA GLY A 48 -22.85 0.26 9.98
C GLY A 48 -22.31 0.94 11.24
N ASP A 49 -21.72 0.13 12.13
CA ASP A 49 -21.13 0.62 13.37
C ASP A 49 -20.12 1.74 13.13
N THR A 50 -20.08 2.72 14.04
CA THR A 50 -19.19 3.88 13.92
C THR A 50 -18.04 3.81 14.92
N TYR A 51 -16.85 4.15 14.45
CA TYR A 51 -15.63 4.26 15.25
C TYR A 51 -15.17 5.72 15.28
N GLU A 52 -15.03 6.27 16.47
CA GLU A 52 -14.63 7.67 16.69
C GLU A 52 -13.23 7.76 17.28
N GLY A 53 -12.58 8.92 17.10
CA GLY A 53 -11.25 9.18 17.65
C GLY A 53 -10.11 8.59 16.82
N ALA A 54 -8.98 8.31 17.48
CA ALA A 54 -7.80 7.77 16.81
C ALA A 54 -8.03 6.30 16.42
N LEU A 55 -8.04 6.05 15.11
CA LEU A 55 -8.24 4.71 14.56
C LEU A 55 -6.93 3.91 14.59
N ASP A 56 -7.02 2.63 14.97
CA ASP A 56 -5.90 1.68 14.85
C ASP A 56 -5.87 1.10 13.42
N TYR A 57 -5.14 1.73 12.52
CA TYR A 57 -5.10 1.32 11.11
C TYR A 57 -4.33 0.01 10.93
N ALA A 58 -4.92 -0.98 10.27
CA ALA A 58 -4.19 -2.09 9.67
C ALA A 58 -3.53 -1.64 8.35
N PRO A 59 -2.66 -2.46 7.72
CA PRO A 59 -2.35 -2.25 6.31
C PRO A 59 -3.64 -2.14 5.49
N VAL A 60 -3.72 -1.17 4.58
CA VAL A 60 -4.92 -0.92 3.74
C VAL A 60 -5.39 -2.23 3.08
N VAL A 61 -4.43 -3.01 2.57
CA VAL A 61 -4.61 -4.39 2.10
C VAL A 61 -3.82 -5.31 3.04
N VAL A 62 -4.53 -6.12 3.82
CA VAL A 62 -3.93 -6.94 4.91
C VAL A 62 -3.05 -8.08 4.39
N ALA A 63 -3.45 -8.70 3.27
CA ALA A 63 -2.75 -9.86 2.71
C ALA A 63 -2.70 -9.79 1.17
N PRO A 64 -1.94 -8.83 0.59
CA PRO A 64 -1.81 -8.76 -0.86
C PRO A 64 -1.01 -9.95 -1.37
N GLU A 65 -1.46 -10.57 -2.46
CA GLU A 65 -0.67 -11.60 -3.14
C GLU A 65 0.65 -11.05 -3.70
N LYS A 66 0.65 -9.77 -4.10
CA LYS A 66 1.76 -9.13 -4.79
C LYS A 66 1.92 -7.70 -4.28
N VAL A 67 3.14 -7.33 -3.91
CA VAL A 67 3.55 -5.93 -3.73
C VAL A 67 4.66 -5.67 -4.75
N VAL A 68 4.33 -4.93 -5.80
CA VAL A 68 5.25 -4.60 -6.89
C VAL A 68 5.67 -3.15 -6.72
N CYS A 69 6.97 -2.93 -6.66
CA CYS A 69 7.59 -1.64 -6.44
C CYS A 69 8.29 -1.17 -7.72
N VAL A 70 8.36 0.15 -7.91
CA VAL A 70 8.99 0.77 -9.07
C VAL A 70 10.18 1.61 -8.61
N GLY A 71 11.39 1.23 -9.02
CA GLY A 71 12.59 2.00 -8.77
C GLY A 71 12.78 3.11 -9.81
N LEU A 72 13.45 4.20 -9.42
CA LEU A 72 13.84 5.31 -10.31
C LEU A 72 12.66 5.86 -11.12
N ASN A 73 11.58 6.26 -10.43
CA ASN A 73 10.34 6.71 -11.08
C ASN A 73 10.06 8.21 -10.96
N TYR A 74 10.98 8.99 -10.36
CA TYR A 74 10.89 10.45 -10.29
C TYR A 74 12.01 11.08 -11.12
N ARG A 75 11.64 11.64 -12.29
CA ARG A 75 12.60 12.20 -13.26
C ARG A 75 13.63 13.13 -12.63
N THR A 76 13.18 14.11 -11.84
CA THR A 76 14.06 15.10 -11.21
C THR A 76 15.07 14.42 -10.28
N HIS A 77 14.60 13.50 -9.45
CA HIS A 77 15.45 12.76 -8.51
C HIS A 77 16.50 11.90 -9.24
N ILE A 78 16.16 11.29 -10.37
CA ILE A 78 17.10 10.49 -11.19
C ILE A 78 18.23 11.37 -11.71
N LEU A 79 17.88 12.55 -12.24
CA LEU A 79 18.85 13.50 -12.81
C LEU A 79 19.76 14.10 -11.72
N GLU A 80 19.21 14.41 -10.54
CA GLU A 80 19.99 14.89 -9.38
C GLU A 80 21.05 13.87 -8.91
N MET A 81 20.74 12.58 -8.99
CA MET A 81 21.69 11.51 -8.70
C MET A 81 22.74 11.28 -9.80
N GLY A 82 22.69 12.04 -10.91
CA GLY A 82 23.58 11.87 -12.06
C GLY A 82 23.36 10.56 -12.82
N ARG A 83 22.14 9.99 -12.74
CA ARG A 83 21.79 8.74 -13.44
C ARG A 83 21.09 9.04 -14.75
N GLU A 84 21.26 8.13 -15.72
CA GLU A 84 20.47 8.16 -16.95
C GLU A 84 19.01 7.76 -16.68
N LEU A 85 18.09 8.36 -17.44
CA LEU A 85 16.69 8.00 -17.37
C LEU A 85 16.50 6.58 -17.89
N PRO A 86 15.84 5.69 -17.14
CA PRO A 86 15.65 4.33 -17.57
C PRO A 86 14.70 4.28 -18.78
N SER A 87 15.02 3.43 -19.76
CA SER A 87 14.15 3.18 -20.92
C SER A 87 12.96 2.28 -20.60
N HIS A 88 13.02 1.56 -19.47
CA HIS A 88 12.00 0.64 -18.99
C HIS A 88 11.85 0.76 -17.47
N PRO A 89 10.66 0.52 -16.90
CA PRO A 89 10.48 0.54 -15.44
C PRO A 89 11.38 -0.48 -14.74
N THR A 90 12.01 -0.06 -13.64
CA THR A 90 12.74 -0.99 -12.77
C THR A 90 11.75 -1.59 -11.79
N LEU A 91 11.47 -2.89 -11.92
CA LEU A 91 10.52 -3.58 -11.07
C LEU A 91 11.24 -4.44 -10.03
N PHE A 92 10.75 -4.40 -8.80
CA PHE A 92 11.12 -5.33 -7.74
C PHE A 92 9.89 -5.62 -6.88
N SER A 93 10.02 -6.56 -5.94
CA SER A 93 8.94 -6.91 -5.03
C SER A 93 9.32 -6.65 -3.59
N LYS A 94 8.32 -6.35 -2.79
CA LYS A 94 8.37 -6.42 -1.32
C LYS A 94 7.51 -7.59 -0.89
N PHE A 95 7.90 -8.32 0.16
CA PHE A 95 7.02 -9.33 0.70
C PHE A 95 5.86 -8.67 1.46
N ALA A 96 4.65 -9.21 1.34
CA ALA A 96 3.46 -8.72 2.03
C ALA A 96 3.67 -8.57 3.55
N ARG A 97 4.50 -9.42 4.16
CA ARG A 97 4.84 -9.38 5.58
C ARG A 97 5.53 -8.09 6.04
N ALA A 98 6.09 -7.30 5.11
CA ALA A 98 6.75 -6.04 5.43
C ALA A 98 5.76 -4.88 5.55
N LEU A 99 4.48 -5.10 5.25
CA LEU A 99 3.43 -4.11 5.43
C LEU A 99 3.02 -4.04 6.89
N VAL A 100 2.94 -2.82 7.40
CA VAL A 100 2.41 -2.50 8.73
C VAL A 100 1.36 -1.39 8.61
N GLY A 101 0.57 -1.18 9.66
CA GLY A 101 -0.39 -0.10 9.75
C GLY A 101 0.26 1.28 9.60
N ALA A 102 -0.55 2.28 9.24
CA ALA A 102 -0.07 3.63 8.96
C ALA A 102 0.67 4.30 10.12
N TYR A 103 0.39 3.87 11.36
CA TYR A 103 0.98 4.40 12.59
C TYR A 103 1.67 3.32 13.42
N ASP A 104 1.91 2.15 12.85
CA ASP A 104 2.65 1.10 13.54
C ASP A 104 4.14 1.43 13.63
N ASP A 105 4.76 0.96 14.71
CA ASP A 105 6.21 0.97 14.83
C ASP A 105 6.86 0.07 13.76
N VAL A 106 7.87 0.60 13.08
CA VAL A 106 8.69 -0.18 12.15
C VAL A 106 9.89 -0.76 12.91
N THR A 107 9.94 -2.08 13.03
CA THR A 107 11.09 -2.76 13.64
C THR A 107 12.27 -2.76 12.68
N LEU A 108 13.34 -2.04 13.04
CA LEU A 108 14.56 -1.96 12.25
C LEU A 108 15.53 -3.10 12.61
N PRO A 109 16.19 -3.73 11.63
CA PRO A 109 17.17 -4.78 11.91
C PRO A 109 18.42 -4.18 12.55
N ALA A 110 18.80 -4.68 13.74
CA ALA A 110 20.00 -4.23 14.45
C ALA A 110 21.31 -4.40 13.66
N SER A 111 21.31 -5.28 12.66
CA SER A 111 22.45 -5.53 11.77
C SER A 111 22.60 -4.55 10.60
N SER A 112 21.68 -3.58 10.45
CA SER A 112 21.82 -2.48 9.48
C SER A 112 22.13 -1.17 10.21
N THR A 113 23.05 -0.39 9.65
CA THR A 113 23.37 0.97 10.12
C THR A 113 22.95 2.05 9.13
N GLN A 114 22.33 1.66 8.02
CA GLN A 114 21.95 2.58 6.93
C GLN A 114 20.48 2.35 6.54
N MET A 115 19.60 2.47 7.53
CA MET A 115 18.15 2.48 7.30
C MET A 115 17.74 3.82 6.69
N ASP A 116 16.86 3.76 5.70
CA ASP A 116 16.39 4.93 4.97
C ASP A 116 14.90 4.82 4.66
N TRP A 117 14.27 5.98 4.46
CA TRP A 117 12.85 6.12 4.15
C TRP A 117 12.66 6.51 2.68
N GLU A 118 11.55 6.08 2.09
CA GLU A 118 11.18 6.44 0.72
C GLU A 118 9.66 6.65 0.67
N ALA A 119 9.23 7.90 0.61
CA ALA A 119 7.80 8.22 0.51
C ALA A 119 7.30 7.98 -0.91
N GLU A 120 6.33 7.08 -1.05
CA GLU A 120 5.85 6.58 -2.33
C GLU A 120 4.33 6.65 -2.44
N LEU A 121 3.84 6.86 -3.67
CA LEU A 121 2.43 6.69 -4.00
C LEU A 121 2.13 5.19 -4.18
N GLY A 122 1.31 4.63 -3.29
CA GLY A 122 0.77 3.30 -3.44
C GLY A 122 -0.43 3.29 -4.37
N VAL A 123 -0.49 2.33 -5.29
CA VAL A 123 -1.66 2.07 -6.15
C VAL A 123 -2.31 0.77 -5.71
N VAL A 124 -3.59 0.82 -5.36
CA VAL A 124 -4.36 -0.37 -4.96
C VAL A 124 -5.17 -0.86 -6.17
N ILE A 125 -4.94 -2.10 -6.56
CA ILE A 125 -5.65 -2.75 -7.68
C ILE A 125 -6.90 -3.46 -7.12
N GLY A 126 -8.07 -3.10 -7.64
CA GLY A 126 -9.37 -3.63 -7.19
C GLY A 126 -9.97 -4.70 -8.09
N ALA A 127 -9.50 -4.80 -9.34
CA ALA A 127 -9.99 -5.77 -10.31
C ALA A 127 -8.85 -6.56 -10.93
N GLU A 128 -9.12 -7.81 -11.30
CA GLU A 128 -8.16 -8.60 -12.08
C GLU A 128 -7.88 -7.91 -13.42
N VAL A 129 -6.61 -7.78 -13.75
CA VAL A 129 -6.15 -7.10 -14.96
C VAL A 129 -5.01 -7.88 -15.58
N ARG A 130 -5.08 -8.11 -16.89
CA ARG A 130 -4.09 -8.89 -17.64
C ARG A 130 -3.97 -8.37 -19.07
N HIS A 131 -2.74 -8.16 -19.53
CA HIS A 131 -2.43 -7.62 -20.86
C HIS A 131 -3.28 -6.39 -21.23
N ALA A 132 -3.44 -5.49 -20.26
CA ALA A 132 -4.34 -4.36 -20.36
C ALA A 132 -3.71 -3.16 -21.06
N ASP A 133 -4.54 -2.41 -21.78
CA ASP A 133 -4.21 -1.06 -22.22
C ASP A 133 -4.29 -0.04 -21.05
N THR A 134 -3.99 1.22 -21.33
CA THR A 134 -3.98 2.29 -20.32
C THR A 134 -5.35 2.53 -19.68
N GLU A 135 -6.43 2.43 -20.44
CA GLU A 135 -7.78 2.69 -19.93
C GLU A 135 -8.27 1.51 -19.07
N GLN A 136 -8.04 0.28 -19.53
CA GLN A 136 -8.30 -0.93 -18.75
C GLN A 136 -7.48 -0.96 -17.45
N ALA A 137 -6.21 -0.59 -17.51
CA ALA A 137 -5.35 -0.49 -16.32
C ALA A 137 -5.88 0.58 -15.35
N ARG A 138 -6.29 1.76 -15.86
CA ARG A 138 -6.89 2.82 -15.04
C ARG A 138 -8.19 2.36 -14.39
N ALA A 139 -9.05 1.66 -15.12
CA ALA A 139 -10.32 1.15 -14.62
C ALA A 139 -10.15 0.10 -13.51
N ALA A 140 -9.01 -0.62 -13.48
CA ALA A 140 -8.71 -1.61 -12.45
C ALA A 140 -8.20 -1.00 -11.13
N ILE A 141 -7.90 0.31 -11.09
CA ILE A 141 -7.42 0.99 -9.87
C ILE A 141 -8.60 1.22 -8.92
N ALA A 142 -8.56 0.60 -7.73
CA ALA A 142 -9.52 0.89 -6.66
C ALA A 142 -9.24 2.23 -5.99
N GLY A 143 -7.97 2.60 -5.88
CA GLY A 143 -7.57 3.86 -5.28
C GLY A 143 -6.07 3.99 -5.08
N TYR A 144 -5.71 5.03 -4.34
CA TYR A 144 -4.34 5.39 -4.03
C TYR A 144 -4.15 5.48 -2.53
N THR A 145 -2.94 5.16 -2.07
CA THR A 145 -2.52 5.29 -0.67
C THR A 145 -1.10 5.83 -0.59
N VAL A 146 -0.62 6.11 0.61
CA VAL A 146 0.78 6.45 0.87
C VAL A 146 1.51 5.20 1.36
N LEU A 147 2.72 4.99 0.88
CA LEU A 147 3.63 3.94 1.37
C LEU A 147 4.97 4.56 1.75
N ASN A 148 5.63 3.97 2.74
CA ASN A 148 7.04 4.22 3.04
C ASN A 148 7.84 2.96 2.68
N ASP A 149 8.63 3.00 1.61
CA ASP A 149 9.48 1.88 1.21
C ASP A 149 10.79 1.85 2.01
N VAL A 150 10.65 1.56 3.30
CA VAL A 150 11.77 1.48 4.25
C VAL A 150 12.81 0.50 3.74
N THR A 151 14.07 0.96 3.67
CA THR A 151 15.15 0.27 2.98
C THR A 151 16.43 0.24 3.81
N ALA A 152 17.07 -0.94 3.92
CA ALA A 152 18.43 -1.08 4.42
C ALA A 152 19.44 -0.86 3.28
N ARG A 153 19.98 0.35 3.14
CA ARG A 153 20.87 0.76 2.04
C ARG A 153 22.17 -0.02 2.02
N ASP A 154 22.72 -0.32 3.18
CA ASP A 154 23.95 -1.09 3.31
C ASP A 154 23.79 -2.52 2.80
N TRP A 155 22.58 -3.07 2.83
CA TRP A 155 22.29 -4.40 2.28
C TRP A 155 22.07 -4.33 0.77
N LEU A 156 21.53 -3.21 0.26
CA LEU A 156 21.30 -2.93 -1.17
C LEU A 156 22.54 -3.07 -2.07
N TYR A 157 23.73 -2.97 -1.51
CA TYR A 157 24.97 -3.01 -2.30
C TYR A 157 25.81 -4.29 -2.11
N ARG A 158 25.38 -5.25 -1.29
CA ARG A 158 26.20 -6.41 -0.85
C ARG A 158 25.95 -7.76 -1.57
N THR A 159 24.91 -7.86 -2.37
CA THR A 159 24.33 -9.07 -3.00
C THR A 159 23.61 -8.72 -4.32
N ASP A 160 23.05 -9.65 -5.09
CA ASP A 160 22.52 -9.36 -6.44
C ASP A 160 21.07 -9.82 -6.71
N PRO A 161 20.16 -9.73 -5.73
CA PRO A 161 18.82 -9.22 -6.09
C PRO A 161 18.18 -8.31 -5.02
N ALA A 162 17.46 -7.27 -5.48
CA ALA A 162 16.77 -6.27 -4.63
C ALA A 162 15.74 -6.85 -3.62
N LEU A 163 15.23 -8.06 -3.86
CA LEU A 163 14.14 -8.69 -3.11
C LEU A 163 14.42 -8.87 -1.60
N MET A 164 15.62 -9.30 -1.22
CA MET A 164 15.93 -9.65 0.19
C MET A 164 16.19 -8.44 1.10
N ARG A 165 16.17 -7.22 0.57
CA ARG A 165 16.84 -6.05 1.19
C ARG A 165 15.89 -4.94 1.60
N ARG A 166 14.66 -5.05 1.11
CA ARG A 166 13.54 -4.14 1.35
C ARG A 166 12.40 -4.88 2.05
N SER A 167 12.54 -6.14 2.45
CA SER A 167 11.45 -6.95 3.04
C SER A 167 11.83 -7.57 4.37
#